data_AF-A0A930ZBQ2-F1
#
_entry.id   AF-A0A930ZBQ2-F1
#
_cell.length_a   1.000
_cell.length_b   1.000
_cell.length_c   1.000
_cell.angle_alpha   90.00
_cell.angle_beta   90.00
_cell.angle_gamma   90.00
#
_symmetry.space_group_name_H-M   'P 1'
#
loop_
_entity.id
_entity.type
_entity.pdbx_description
1 polymer ?
#
loop_
_entity_poly.entity_id
_entity_poly.type
_entity_poly.pdbx_seq_one_letter_code
_entity_poly.pdbx_strand_id
1 'polypeptide(L)'
;MTRKSLPQRKALPLRRADAPIAIAMRAVRYAAVAVLGSAIIACGVSAAATATGAYPQSDATVMLAPRDAHRLAVYFAPPYSPGPPPAPVANALAAAASPRMRHECAALAARFAPGAGGTSRVTVTILGIGGSAVWLAYRCASDAPQLERYYSERVAILSARRGAIRFVALGDPHDSPATLYHAGFDKDLKLEGATAAGAFLIFATRGAPGAIAEDRYVVIADRLAGARVVLSLAIERHGGARAAGAPASAARGGAGYHATLLFDHTIAGDVTGVTAYSRDTTGAGAPRFAVARYRWDPAAFSFQRATPAALPPVTGYPLAH
;
A
#
# COMPACT_ATOMS: atom_id res chain seq x y z
N MET A 1 40.35 68.15 25.91
CA MET A 1 40.87 67.67 27.20
C MET A 1 40.93 66.15 27.16
N THR A 2 42.09 65.58 27.55
CA THR A 2 42.39 64.16 27.92
C THR A 2 42.05 63.04 26.94
N ARG A 3 42.89 62.05 26.65
CA ARG A 3 44.36 61.83 26.66
C ARG A 3 44.52 60.47 25.95
N LYS A 4 45.50 60.38 25.05
CA LYS A 4 45.98 59.14 24.40
C LYS A 4 46.59 58.17 25.43
N SER A 5 46.38 56.86 25.25
CA SER A 5 47.36 55.82 25.59
C SER A 5 47.33 54.67 24.57
N LEU A 6 48.53 54.27 24.18
CA LEU A 6 48.99 53.13 23.35
C LEU A 6 50.05 52.41 24.23
N PRO A 7 50.76 51.34 23.82
CA PRO A 7 50.44 50.11 23.06
C PRO A 7 51.04 48.84 23.75
N GLN A 8 51.23 47.76 22.97
CA GLN A 8 52.15 46.60 23.16
C GLN A 8 51.56 45.36 23.87
N ARG A 9 51.87 44.09 23.52
CA ARG A 9 53.01 43.51 22.77
C ARG A 9 52.66 42.07 22.30
N LYS A 10 53.31 41.64 21.22
CA LYS A 10 53.42 40.27 20.67
C LYS A 10 54.13 39.29 21.64
N ALA A 11 53.80 38.00 21.57
CA ALA A 11 54.77 36.89 21.41
C ALA A 11 54.07 35.53 21.13
N LEU A 12 54.45 34.89 20.03
CA LEU A 12 54.36 33.45 19.70
C LEU A 12 55.47 32.67 20.48
N PRO A 13 55.75 31.38 20.22
CA PRO A 13 54.97 30.13 20.27
C PRO A 13 55.72 29.08 21.14
N LEU A 14 55.27 27.82 21.27
CA LEU A 14 56.19 26.67 21.32
C LEU A 14 55.47 25.31 21.22
N ARG A 15 56.19 24.39 20.59
CA ARG A 15 55.84 23.09 20.00
C ARG A 15 56.43 21.97 20.87
N ARG A 16 55.87 20.75 20.71
CA ARG A 16 56.49 19.41 20.87
C ARG A 16 56.84 19.01 22.33
N ALA A 17 56.88 17.74 22.75
CA ALA A 17 56.89 16.44 22.09
C ALA A 17 56.65 15.33 23.16
N ASP A 18 56.20 14.16 22.69
CA ASP A 18 56.61 12.79 23.07
C ASP A 18 56.42 12.27 24.52
N ALA A 19 55.44 11.35 24.67
CA ALA A 19 55.41 9.96 25.20
C ALA A 19 56.46 9.47 26.26
N PRO A 20 56.39 8.26 26.89
CA PRO A 20 55.37 7.19 26.90
C PRO A 20 55.18 6.45 28.28
N ILE A 21 54.43 5.34 28.28
CA ILE A 21 54.43 4.16 29.21
C ILE A 21 53.85 4.33 30.64
N ALA A 22 52.64 3.78 30.83
CA ALA A 22 52.27 3.01 32.02
C ALA A 22 51.13 2.03 31.67
N ILE A 23 51.48 0.99 30.91
CA ILE A 23 50.68 -0.22 30.74
C ILE A 23 51.12 -1.20 31.84
N ALA A 24 50.30 -1.37 32.87
CA ALA A 24 50.14 -2.63 33.61
C ALA A 24 49.10 -2.40 34.72
N MET A 25 48.21 -3.38 34.94
CA MET A 25 47.15 -3.40 35.95
C MET A 25 45.80 -2.72 35.62
N ARG A 26 45.31 -2.87 34.39
CA ARG A 26 43.86 -2.72 34.08
C ARG A 26 43.27 -3.89 33.28
N ALA A 27 43.96 -5.03 33.22
CA ALA A 27 43.58 -6.16 32.37
C ALA A 27 42.72 -7.25 33.05
N VAL A 28 42.39 -7.16 34.35
CA VAL A 28 41.77 -8.30 35.08
C VAL A 28 40.33 -8.04 35.56
N ARG A 29 39.75 -6.84 35.35
CA ARG A 29 38.37 -6.54 35.79
C ARG A 29 37.33 -6.32 34.69
N TYR A 30 37.72 -6.34 33.42
CA TYR A 30 36.78 -6.20 32.28
C TYR A 30 36.44 -7.52 31.57
N ALA A 31 37.05 -8.65 31.96
CA ALA A 31 36.77 -9.94 31.35
C ALA A 31 35.49 -10.62 31.87
N ALA A 32 34.98 -10.24 33.05
CA ALA A 32 33.77 -10.86 33.65
C ALA A 32 32.44 -10.19 33.23
N VAL A 33 32.47 -8.96 32.71
CA VAL A 33 31.27 -8.25 32.23
C VAL A 33 31.03 -8.48 30.72
N ALA A 34 32.07 -8.85 29.97
CA ALA A 34 31.96 -9.13 28.54
C ALA A 34 31.36 -10.52 28.23
N VAL A 35 31.45 -11.49 29.16
CA VAL A 35 30.93 -12.86 28.94
C VAL A 35 29.45 -12.99 29.33
N LEU A 36 28.92 -12.19 30.27
CA LEU A 36 27.48 -12.14 30.55
C LEU A 36 26.69 -11.15 29.68
N GLY A 37 27.34 -10.12 29.11
CA GLY A 37 26.71 -9.22 28.14
C GLY A 37 26.49 -9.83 26.75
N SER A 38 27.26 -10.87 26.41
CA SER A 38 27.23 -11.51 25.08
C SER A 38 26.22 -12.67 24.98
N ALA A 39 25.64 -13.12 26.10
CA ALA A 39 24.62 -14.18 26.12
C ALA A 39 23.17 -13.64 26.06
N ILE A 40 22.95 -12.33 26.25
CA ILE A 40 21.61 -11.70 26.18
C ILE A 40 21.34 -11.02 24.83
N ILE A 41 22.38 -10.77 24.02
CA ILE A 41 22.23 -10.20 22.66
C ILE A 41 21.96 -11.28 21.60
N ALA A 42 22.02 -12.57 21.97
CA ALA A 42 21.72 -13.68 21.06
C ALA A 42 20.22 -14.05 20.95
N CYS A 43 19.33 -13.39 21.71
CA CYS A 43 17.87 -13.61 21.64
C CYS A 43 17.08 -12.48 20.93
N GLY A 44 17.74 -11.45 20.41
CA GLY A 44 17.06 -10.26 19.88
C GLY A 44 17.12 -10.06 18.37
N VAL A 45 17.97 -10.82 17.66
CA VAL A 45 18.04 -10.70 16.19
C VAL A 45 16.88 -11.51 15.63
N SER A 46 15.70 -10.91 15.63
CA SER A 46 14.57 -11.34 14.83
C SER A 46 15.13 -11.50 13.41
N ALA A 47 15.34 -12.75 12.98
CA ALA A 47 15.63 -13.04 11.59
C ALA A 47 14.55 -12.31 10.80
N ALA A 48 14.94 -11.27 10.06
CA ALA A 48 14.01 -10.54 9.23
C ALA A 48 13.41 -11.58 8.30
N ALA A 49 12.17 -11.97 8.58
CA ALA A 49 11.48 -12.99 7.82
C ALA A 49 11.47 -12.51 6.37
N THR A 50 12.30 -13.13 5.54
CA THR A 50 12.30 -12.94 4.10
C THR A 50 11.08 -13.69 3.59
N ALA A 51 9.91 -13.09 3.80
CA ALA A 51 8.63 -13.65 3.41
C ALA A 51 8.54 -13.64 1.88
N THR A 52 8.94 -14.74 1.25
CA THR A 52 8.93 -14.95 -0.20
C THR A 52 7.59 -15.51 -0.70
N GLY A 53 6.48 -15.25 0.01
CA GLY A 53 5.16 -15.80 -0.32
C GLY A 53 4.07 -14.76 -0.41
N ALA A 54 3.39 -14.69 -1.55
CA ALA A 54 2.20 -13.89 -1.74
C ALA A 54 1.02 -14.61 -1.13
N TYR A 55 0.13 -13.80 -0.59
CA TYR A 55 -1.27 -14.14 -0.51
C TYR A 55 -1.84 -14.04 -1.94
N PRO A 56 -2.05 -15.16 -2.66
CA PRO A 56 -2.33 -15.10 -4.09
C PRO A 56 -3.62 -14.34 -4.34
N GLN A 57 -3.62 -13.42 -5.31
CA GLN A 57 -4.84 -12.75 -5.72
C GLN A 57 -5.74 -13.76 -6.48
N SER A 58 -7.06 -13.65 -6.37
CA SER A 58 -7.97 -14.63 -6.99
C SER A 58 -9.28 -14.00 -7.46
N ASP A 59 -9.78 -14.42 -8.62
CA ASP A 59 -11.10 -14.05 -9.15
C ASP A 59 -12.22 -15.01 -8.72
N ALA A 60 -12.10 -15.56 -7.52
CA ALA A 60 -13.04 -16.56 -7.01
C ALA A 60 -14.41 -15.93 -6.73
N THR A 61 -15.49 -16.69 -7.01
CA THR A 61 -16.83 -16.34 -6.55
C THR A 61 -17.25 -17.32 -5.45
N VAL A 62 -17.72 -16.79 -4.32
CA VAL A 62 -18.26 -17.56 -3.21
C VAL A 62 -19.75 -17.29 -3.12
N MET A 63 -20.54 -18.37 -3.24
CA MET A 63 -21.98 -18.32 -2.98
C MET A 63 -22.22 -18.34 -1.47
N LEU A 64 -23.04 -17.42 -1.00
CA LEU A 64 -23.44 -17.35 0.40
C LEU A 64 -24.57 -18.36 0.66
N ALA A 65 -24.57 -18.94 1.86
CA ALA A 65 -25.72 -19.72 2.31
C ALA A 65 -26.98 -18.84 2.29
N PRO A 66 -28.17 -19.36 1.96
CA PRO A 66 -29.39 -18.55 1.82
C PRO A 66 -29.69 -17.67 3.05
N ARG A 67 -29.43 -18.19 4.26
CA ARG A 67 -29.60 -17.46 5.52
C ARG A 67 -28.66 -16.25 5.64
N ASP A 68 -27.40 -16.42 5.24
CA ASP A 68 -26.40 -15.35 5.30
C ASP A 68 -26.61 -14.35 4.16
N ALA A 69 -26.98 -14.81 2.96
CA ALA A 69 -27.37 -13.96 1.85
C ALA A 69 -28.55 -13.05 2.24
N HIS A 70 -29.61 -13.62 2.83
CA HIS A 70 -30.75 -12.85 3.31
C HIS A 70 -30.35 -11.86 4.41
N ARG A 71 -29.56 -12.29 5.41
CA ARG A 71 -29.08 -11.42 6.49
C ARG A 71 -28.29 -10.23 5.94
N LEU A 72 -27.36 -10.48 5.03
CA LEU A 72 -26.54 -9.44 4.43
C LEU A 72 -27.37 -8.52 3.53
N ALA A 73 -28.35 -9.07 2.79
CA ALA A 73 -29.27 -8.26 1.99
C ALA A 73 -30.13 -7.32 2.84
N VAL A 74 -30.64 -7.79 3.99
CA VAL A 74 -31.39 -6.94 4.93
C VAL A 74 -30.49 -5.87 5.54
N TYR A 75 -29.27 -6.22 5.95
CA TYR A 75 -28.35 -5.28 6.59
C TYR A 75 -27.85 -4.18 5.64
N PHE A 76 -27.57 -4.52 4.38
CA PHE A 76 -27.15 -3.57 3.36
C PHE A 76 -28.30 -2.96 2.57
N ALA A 77 -29.55 -3.20 2.98
CA ALA A 77 -30.69 -2.47 2.44
C ALA A 77 -30.60 -0.99 2.90
N PRO A 78 -30.72 -0.01 1.99
CA PRO A 78 -30.71 1.39 2.38
C PRO A 78 -31.86 1.73 3.37
N PRO A 79 -31.63 2.64 4.33
CA PRO A 79 -30.37 3.31 4.62
C PRO A 79 -29.41 2.43 5.42
N TYR A 80 -28.17 2.30 4.93
CA TYR A 80 -27.09 1.67 5.69
C TYR A 80 -26.54 2.63 6.74
N SER A 81 -26.31 2.14 7.95
CA SER A 81 -25.66 2.93 9.02
C SER A 81 -24.13 2.85 8.91
N PRO A 82 -23.41 3.99 8.78
CA PRO A 82 -21.96 4.01 8.87
C PRO A 82 -21.47 3.43 10.20
N GLY A 83 -20.37 2.68 10.16
CA GLY A 83 -19.76 2.10 11.36
C GLY A 83 -19.35 0.63 11.17
N PRO A 84 -18.75 0.02 12.21
CA PRO A 84 -18.40 -1.39 12.17
C PRO A 84 -19.66 -2.26 12.07
N PRO A 85 -19.62 -3.33 11.24
CA PRO A 85 -20.74 -4.23 11.10
C PRO A 85 -21.08 -4.91 12.44
N PRO A 86 -22.37 -5.13 12.76
CA PRO A 86 -22.76 -5.97 13.89
C PRO A 86 -22.10 -7.35 13.80
N ALA A 87 -21.74 -7.93 14.94
CA ALA A 87 -21.06 -9.22 15.02
C ALA A 87 -21.71 -10.32 14.15
N PRO A 88 -23.05 -10.45 14.05
CA PRO A 88 -23.68 -11.44 13.18
C PRO A 88 -23.39 -11.27 11.68
N VAL A 89 -23.19 -10.05 11.19
CA VAL A 89 -22.84 -9.83 9.78
C VAL A 89 -21.33 -9.87 9.56
N ALA A 90 -20.53 -9.40 10.51
CA ALA A 90 -19.08 -9.60 10.49
C ALA A 90 -18.72 -11.10 10.43
N ASN A 91 -19.37 -11.92 11.26
CA ASN A 91 -19.18 -13.37 11.28
C ASN A 91 -19.64 -14.04 9.98
N ALA A 92 -20.75 -13.61 9.40
CA ALA A 92 -21.23 -14.13 8.11
C ALA A 92 -20.25 -13.82 6.97
N LEU A 93 -19.75 -12.58 6.92
CA LEU A 93 -18.74 -12.16 5.94
C LEU A 93 -17.42 -12.91 6.12
N ALA A 94 -16.96 -13.10 7.36
CA ALA A 94 -15.73 -13.84 7.66
C ALA A 94 -15.87 -15.34 7.32
N ALA A 95 -17.02 -15.95 7.60
CA ALA A 95 -17.31 -17.34 7.25
C ALA A 95 -17.27 -17.56 5.72
N ALA A 96 -17.69 -16.55 4.95
CA ALA A 96 -17.66 -16.54 3.49
C ALA A 96 -16.24 -16.44 2.88
N ALA A 97 -15.19 -16.23 3.69
CA ALA A 97 -13.83 -16.48 3.22
C ALA A 97 -13.72 -17.94 2.74
N SER A 98 -13.23 -18.17 1.52
CA SER A 98 -13.14 -19.55 1.00
C SER A 98 -12.19 -20.41 1.85
N PRO A 99 -12.36 -21.74 1.92
CA PRO A 99 -11.39 -22.63 2.58
C PRO A 99 -9.97 -22.44 2.04
N ARG A 100 -9.85 -22.23 0.74
CA ARG A 100 -8.58 -21.91 0.06
C ARG A 100 -7.96 -20.63 0.62
N MET A 101 -8.75 -19.58 0.79
CA MET A 101 -8.30 -18.31 1.35
C MET A 101 -7.77 -18.46 2.79
N ARG A 102 -8.47 -19.24 3.62
CA ARG A 102 -8.04 -19.52 4.99
C ARG A 102 -6.72 -20.31 5.02
N HIS A 103 -6.61 -21.33 4.16
CA HIS A 103 -5.38 -22.11 4.02
C HIS A 103 -4.19 -21.24 3.54
N GLU A 104 -4.41 -20.41 2.51
CA GLU A 104 -3.40 -19.47 2.01
C GLU A 104 -3.02 -18.44 3.08
N CYS A 105 -3.95 -18.05 3.94
CA CYS A 105 -3.66 -17.14 5.05
C CYS A 105 -2.77 -17.79 6.12
N ALA A 106 -3.07 -19.03 6.51
CA ALA A 106 -2.22 -19.79 7.42
C ALA A 106 -0.79 -19.96 6.87
N ALA A 107 -0.67 -20.24 5.56
CA ALA A 107 0.62 -20.35 4.89
C ALA A 107 1.38 -19.01 4.84
N LEU A 108 0.69 -17.88 4.66
CA LEU A 108 1.30 -16.55 4.72
C LEU A 108 1.79 -16.23 6.14
N ALA A 109 0.94 -16.42 7.15
CA ALA A 109 1.27 -16.13 8.55
C ALA A 109 2.48 -16.94 9.04
N ALA A 110 2.53 -18.24 8.70
CA ALA A 110 3.66 -19.11 9.03
C ALA A 110 5.00 -18.64 8.41
N ARG A 111 4.96 -17.90 7.29
CA ARG A 111 6.17 -17.32 6.68
C ARG A 111 6.64 -16.06 7.41
N PHE A 112 5.74 -15.24 7.94
CA PHE A 112 6.11 -14.05 8.70
C PHE A 112 6.73 -14.39 10.05
N ALA A 113 6.36 -15.52 10.64
CA ALA A 113 7.02 -16.06 11.81
C ALA A 113 6.94 -17.60 11.83
N PRO A 114 8.02 -18.30 11.45
CA PRO A 114 8.10 -19.76 11.50
C PRO A 114 7.82 -20.35 12.89
N GLY A 115 8.06 -19.57 13.96
CA GLY A 115 7.77 -19.96 15.34
C GLY A 115 6.38 -19.55 15.87
N ALA A 116 5.58 -18.79 15.11
CA ALA A 116 4.21 -18.38 15.48
C ALA A 116 3.17 -19.35 14.90
N GLY A 117 3.43 -20.64 14.99
CA GLY A 117 2.60 -21.70 14.42
C GLY A 117 1.13 -21.56 14.82
N GLY A 118 0.22 -21.63 13.84
CA GLY A 118 -1.22 -21.71 14.06
C GLY A 118 -1.96 -20.39 14.32
N THR A 119 -1.28 -19.24 14.27
CA THR A 119 -1.88 -17.93 14.60
C THR A 119 -2.18 -17.10 13.36
N SER A 120 -3.15 -17.52 12.55
CA SER A 120 -3.61 -16.77 11.38
C SER A 120 -5.08 -16.39 11.51
N ARG A 121 -5.41 -15.15 11.16
CA ARG A 121 -6.77 -14.65 11.18
C ARG A 121 -7.10 -13.95 9.88
N VAL A 122 -8.27 -14.31 9.35
CA VAL A 122 -8.91 -13.58 8.26
C VAL A 122 -9.95 -12.65 8.87
N THR A 123 -9.73 -11.35 8.75
CA THR A 123 -10.75 -10.34 9.08
C THR A 123 -11.32 -9.75 7.80
N VAL A 124 -12.50 -9.14 7.92
CA VAL A 124 -13.17 -8.46 6.82
C VAL A 124 -13.51 -7.03 7.23
N THR A 125 -13.21 -6.09 6.35
CA THR A 125 -13.53 -4.67 6.54
C THR A 125 -14.39 -4.21 5.36
N ILE A 126 -15.40 -3.39 5.65
CA ILE A 126 -16.17 -2.70 4.60
C ILE A 126 -15.34 -1.51 4.16
N LEU A 127 -14.96 -1.48 2.89
CA LEU A 127 -14.20 -0.38 2.31
C LEU A 127 -15.12 0.76 1.90
N GLY A 128 -16.27 0.43 1.31
CA GLY A 128 -17.23 1.40 0.79
C GLY A 128 -18.51 0.74 0.32
N ILE A 129 -19.56 1.54 0.12
CA ILE A 129 -20.86 1.09 -0.40
C ILE A 129 -21.23 2.03 -1.54
N GLY A 130 -21.47 1.44 -2.71
CA GLY A 130 -21.67 2.17 -3.95
C GLY A 130 -22.71 1.55 -4.86
N GLY A 131 -23.74 2.32 -5.20
CA GLY A 131 -24.88 1.80 -5.97
C GLY A 131 -25.52 0.61 -5.25
N SER A 132 -25.45 -0.58 -5.86
CA SER A 132 -25.94 -1.84 -5.26
C SER A 132 -24.85 -2.78 -4.75
N ALA A 133 -23.61 -2.29 -4.64
CA ALA A 133 -22.43 -3.06 -4.28
C ALA A 133 -21.87 -2.64 -2.93
N VAL A 134 -21.34 -3.63 -2.21
CA VAL A 134 -20.55 -3.40 -1.00
C VAL A 134 -19.13 -3.88 -1.28
N TRP A 135 -18.17 -2.98 -1.17
CA TRP A 135 -16.76 -3.25 -1.36
C TRP A 135 -16.15 -3.71 -0.03
N LEU A 136 -15.45 -4.84 -0.07
CA LEU A 136 -14.90 -5.52 1.10
C LEU A 136 -13.39 -5.72 0.94
N ALA A 137 -12.64 -5.59 2.03
CA ALA A 137 -11.28 -6.07 2.14
C ALA A 137 -11.22 -7.28 3.07
N TYR A 138 -10.79 -8.42 2.54
CA TYR A 138 -10.42 -9.59 3.32
C TYR A 138 -8.95 -9.51 3.66
N ARG A 139 -8.66 -9.23 4.94
CA ARG A 139 -7.31 -9.09 5.47
C ARG A 139 -6.86 -10.43 6.02
N CYS A 140 -5.73 -10.92 5.54
CA CYS A 140 -4.99 -11.99 6.19
C CYS A 140 -3.85 -11.40 7.03
N ALA A 141 -3.85 -11.70 8.33
CA ALA A 141 -2.80 -11.29 9.26
C ALA A 141 -2.47 -12.43 10.23
N SER A 142 -1.38 -12.25 11.01
CA SER A 142 -1.10 -13.10 12.17
C SER A 142 -1.86 -12.61 13.41
N ASP A 143 -2.17 -13.52 14.35
CA ASP A 143 -2.70 -13.13 15.67
C ASP A 143 -1.64 -12.65 16.65
N ALA A 144 -0.36 -12.84 16.31
CA ALA A 144 0.74 -12.32 17.11
C ALA A 144 0.81 -10.78 16.98
N PRO A 145 0.64 -10.00 18.07
CA PRO A 145 0.56 -8.53 17.99
C PRO A 145 1.79 -7.89 17.34
N GLN A 146 2.98 -8.47 17.55
CA GLN A 146 4.24 -7.99 16.96
C GLN A 146 4.30 -8.16 15.43
N LEU A 147 3.38 -8.95 14.86
CA LEU A 147 3.28 -9.20 13.42
C LEU A 147 2.04 -8.58 12.78
N GLU A 148 1.23 -7.82 13.53
CA GLU A 148 -0.02 -7.24 13.03
C GLU A 148 0.20 -6.33 11.80
N ARG A 149 1.39 -5.71 11.68
CA ARG A 149 1.79 -4.90 10.53
C ARG A 149 2.06 -5.70 9.25
N TYR A 150 2.28 -7.01 9.35
CA TYR A 150 2.52 -7.90 8.22
C TYR A 150 1.20 -8.57 7.84
N TYR A 151 0.47 -7.91 6.96
CA TYR A 151 -0.79 -8.40 6.45
C TYR A 151 -0.89 -8.17 4.95
N SER A 152 -1.82 -8.88 4.32
CA SER A 152 -2.19 -8.68 2.93
C SER A 152 -3.69 -8.70 2.78
N GLU A 153 -4.22 -7.90 1.87
CA GLU A 153 -5.64 -7.74 1.63
C GLU A 153 -6.03 -8.24 0.24
N ARG A 154 -7.25 -8.78 0.16
CA ARG A 154 -7.96 -9.05 -1.09
C ARG A 154 -9.20 -8.20 -1.13
N VAL A 155 -9.44 -7.56 -2.27
CA VAL A 155 -10.69 -6.84 -2.50
C VAL A 155 -11.74 -7.82 -2.99
N ALA A 156 -12.95 -7.64 -2.49
CA ALA A 156 -14.12 -8.36 -2.94
C ALA A 156 -15.32 -7.42 -3.07
N ILE A 157 -16.27 -7.81 -3.90
CA ILE A 157 -17.57 -7.19 -4.03
C ILE A 157 -18.65 -8.15 -3.55
N LEU A 158 -19.45 -7.69 -2.59
CA LEU A 158 -20.68 -8.37 -2.19
C LEU A 158 -21.82 -7.87 -3.06
N SER A 159 -22.44 -8.81 -3.78
CA SER A 159 -23.73 -8.61 -4.42
C SER A 159 -24.82 -9.18 -3.54
N ALA A 160 -25.41 -8.31 -2.69
CA ALA A 160 -26.49 -8.70 -1.77
C ALA A 160 -27.66 -9.37 -2.51
N ARG A 161 -28.06 -8.84 -3.67
CA ARG A 161 -29.14 -9.40 -4.49
C ARG A 161 -28.85 -10.81 -5.01
N ARG A 162 -27.58 -11.11 -5.31
CA ARG A 162 -27.17 -12.43 -5.82
C ARG A 162 -26.74 -13.39 -4.72
N GLY A 163 -26.65 -12.93 -3.47
CA GLY A 163 -26.11 -13.73 -2.38
C GLY A 163 -24.70 -14.24 -2.69
N ALA A 164 -23.84 -13.40 -3.29
CA ALA A 164 -22.52 -13.81 -3.73
C ALA A 164 -21.45 -12.78 -3.38
N ILE A 165 -20.27 -13.28 -3.04
CA ILE A 165 -19.05 -12.48 -2.86
C ILE A 165 -18.09 -12.83 -4.00
N ARG A 166 -17.68 -11.84 -4.78
CA ARG A 166 -16.71 -12.02 -5.86
C ARG A 166 -15.41 -11.35 -5.46
N PHE A 167 -14.33 -12.12 -5.42
CA PHE A 167 -12.99 -11.60 -5.23
C PHE A 167 -12.46 -11.04 -6.55
N VAL A 168 -11.61 -10.01 -6.44
CA VAL A 168 -11.01 -9.35 -7.59
C VAL A 168 -9.50 -9.50 -7.48
N ALA A 169 -8.88 -10.04 -8.52
CA ALA A 169 -7.44 -10.10 -8.58
C ALA A 169 -6.85 -8.70 -8.82
N LEU A 170 -6.21 -8.15 -7.78
CA LEU A 170 -5.55 -6.84 -7.84
C LEU A 170 -4.17 -6.87 -8.52
N GLY A 171 -3.63 -8.07 -8.74
CA GLY A 171 -2.26 -8.25 -9.17
C GLY A 171 -2.00 -7.68 -10.56
N ASP A 172 -0.93 -6.90 -10.67
CA ASP A 172 -0.37 -6.54 -11.96
C ASP A 172 0.44 -7.73 -12.52
N PRO A 173 0.46 -7.98 -13.84
CA PRO A 173 1.28 -9.04 -14.42
C PRO A 173 2.78 -8.95 -14.08
N HIS A 174 3.26 -7.78 -13.71
CA HIS A 174 4.65 -7.53 -13.30
C HIS A 174 4.89 -7.65 -11.79
N ASP A 175 3.86 -7.97 -11.01
CA ASP A 175 4.02 -8.19 -9.59
C ASP A 175 4.70 -9.52 -9.28
N SER A 176 5.62 -9.48 -8.32
CA SER A 176 6.23 -10.71 -7.85
C SER A 176 5.20 -11.51 -7.03
N PRO A 177 5.34 -12.84 -7.00
CA PRO A 177 4.60 -13.70 -6.09
C PRO A 177 4.92 -13.47 -4.60
N ALA A 178 5.52 -12.34 -4.19
CA ALA A 178 5.72 -11.95 -2.80
C ALA A 178 5.12 -10.56 -2.50
N THR A 179 4.29 -10.04 -3.42
CA THR A 179 3.66 -8.73 -3.26
C THR A 179 2.51 -8.81 -2.25
N LEU A 180 2.56 -7.95 -1.23
CA LEU A 180 1.48 -7.73 -0.28
C LEU A 180 0.70 -6.49 -0.72
N TYR A 181 -0.62 -6.54 -0.53
CA TYR A 181 -1.52 -5.47 -0.97
C TYR A 181 -2.28 -4.91 0.22
N HIS A 182 -2.48 -3.60 0.22
CA HIS A 182 -3.36 -2.88 1.13
C HIS A 182 -4.32 -2.05 0.28
N ALA A 183 -5.62 -2.11 0.58
CA ALA A 183 -6.65 -1.49 -0.23
C ALA A 183 -7.42 -0.43 0.57
N GLY A 184 -7.42 0.80 0.08
CA GLY A 184 -8.32 1.86 0.50
C GLY A 184 -9.34 2.16 -0.60
N PHE A 185 -10.61 2.30 -0.25
CA PHE A 185 -11.61 2.80 -1.18
C PHE A 185 -11.57 4.32 -1.22
N ASP A 186 -11.56 4.89 -2.43
CA ASP A 186 -11.53 6.32 -2.66
C ASP A 186 -12.95 6.85 -2.91
N LYS A 187 -13.60 6.34 -3.96
CA LYS A 187 -14.93 6.80 -4.38
C LYS A 187 -15.64 5.83 -5.31
N ASP A 188 -16.96 5.99 -5.39
CA ASP A 188 -17.75 5.35 -6.41
C ASP A 188 -17.59 6.04 -7.76
N LEU A 189 -17.62 5.23 -8.81
CA LEU A 189 -17.61 5.69 -10.18
C LEU A 189 -18.85 5.16 -10.90
N LYS A 190 -19.37 5.96 -11.83
CA LYS A 190 -20.44 5.55 -12.72
C LYS A 190 -19.84 5.28 -14.08
N LEU A 191 -19.78 4.00 -14.49
CA LEU A 191 -19.26 3.58 -15.79
C LEU A 191 -20.39 2.99 -16.61
N GLU A 192 -20.52 3.44 -17.87
CA GLU A 192 -21.51 2.89 -18.78
C GLU A 192 -21.31 1.37 -18.95
N GLY A 193 -22.38 0.60 -18.76
CA GLY A 193 -22.37 -0.86 -18.84
C GLY A 193 -21.92 -1.58 -17.56
N ALA A 194 -21.47 -0.86 -16.52
CA ALA A 194 -21.15 -1.45 -15.22
C ALA A 194 -22.37 -1.44 -14.29
N THR A 195 -22.55 -2.51 -13.51
CA THR A 195 -23.55 -2.58 -12.44
C THR A 195 -23.07 -1.92 -11.15
N ALA A 196 -21.75 -1.85 -10.97
CA ALA A 196 -21.08 -1.07 -9.93
C ALA A 196 -19.65 -0.78 -10.38
N ALA A 197 -19.10 0.37 -10.03
CA ALA A 197 -17.69 0.65 -10.20
C ALA A 197 -17.17 1.50 -9.04
N GLY A 198 -15.93 1.24 -8.65
CA GLY A 198 -15.26 1.92 -7.55
C GLY A 198 -13.81 2.17 -7.87
N ALA A 199 -13.28 3.25 -7.32
CA ALA A 199 -11.88 3.58 -7.34
C ALA A 199 -11.21 3.25 -6.01
N PHE A 200 -9.98 2.77 -6.09
CA PHE A 200 -9.22 2.26 -4.96
C PHE A 200 -7.78 2.77 -5.01
N LEU A 201 -7.25 3.09 -3.83
CA LEU A 201 -5.82 3.27 -3.60
C LEU A 201 -5.26 1.93 -3.12
N ILE A 202 -4.43 1.30 -3.93
CA ILE A 202 -3.78 0.03 -3.63
C ILE A 202 -2.31 0.28 -3.35
N PHE A 203 -1.88 0.06 -2.12
CA PHE A 203 -0.47 0.06 -1.77
C PHE A 203 0.09 -1.36 -1.92
N ALA A 204 1.04 -1.53 -2.83
CA ALA A 204 1.69 -2.79 -3.13
C ALA A 204 3.14 -2.78 -2.62
N THR A 205 3.48 -3.70 -1.70
CA THR A 205 4.85 -3.84 -1.18
C THR A 205 5.45 -5.18 -1.58
N ARG A 206 6.67 -5.17 -2.13
CA ARG A 206 7.40 -6.41 -2.42
C ARG A 206 8.18 -6.84 -1.17
N GLY A 207 8.09 -8.10 -0.76
CA GLY A 207 8.58 -8.60 0.54
C GLY A 207 10.11 -8.72 0.77
N ALA A 208 10.97 -8.00 0.03
CA ALA A 208 12.43 -8.08 0.18
C ALA A 208 13.07 -6.77 0.67
N PRO A 209 14.18 -6.79 1.42
CA PRO A 209 14.97 -5.58 1.72
C PRO A 209 15.39 -4.87 0.42
N GLY A 210 15.13 -3.56 0.31
CA GLY A 210 15.34 -2.79 -0.93
C GLY A 210 14.17 -2.84 -1.93
N ALA A 211 13.07 -3.49 -1.58
CA ALA A 211 11.88 -3.55 -2.41
C ALA A 211 11.25 -2.18 -2.69
N ILE A 212 10.86 -2.00 -3.95
CA ILE A 212 9.99 -0.90 -4.39
C ILE A 212 8.62 -1.13 -3.79
N ALA A 213 8.10 -0.12 -3.10
CA ALA A 213 6.68 -0.01 -2.79
C ALA A 213 6.03 0.90 -3.82
N GLU A 214 4.83 0.55 -4.28
CA GLU A 214 4.10 1.29 -5.30
C GLU A 214 2.68 1.56 -4.82
N ASP A 215 2.29 2.83 -4.81
CA ASP A 215 0.88 3.21 -4.68
C ASP A 215 0.26 3.20 -6.08
N ARG A 216 -0.87 2.52 -6.20
CA ARG A 216 -1.64 2.41 -7.44
C ARG A 216 -3.03 2.97 -7.24
N TYR A 217 -3.51 3.63 -8.28
CA TYR A 217 -4.92 3.91 -8.42
C TYR A 217 -5.55 2.84 -9.30
N VAL A 218 -6.48 2.08 -8.72
CA VAL A 218 -7.13 0.94 -9.37
C VAL A 218 -8.61 1.23 -9.50
N VAL A 219 -9.15 1.09 -10.70
CA VAL A 219 -10.60 1.11 -10.92
C VAL A 219 -11.07 -0.31 -11.11
N ILE A 220 -12.03 -0.71 -10.28
CA ILE A 220 -12.69 -2.01 -10.36
C ILE A 220 -14.13 -1.77 -10.83
N ALA A 221 -14.55 -2.53 -11.83
CA ALA A 221 -15.92 -2.50 -12.32
C ALA A 221 -16.52 -3.91 -12.29
N ASP A 222 -17.77 -4.00 -11.86
CA ASP A 222 -18.60 -5.20 -11.90
C ASP A 222 -19.63 -5.11 -13.01
N ARG A 223 -19.87 -6.25 -13.64
CA ARG A 223 -20.97 -6.48 -14.56
C ARG A 223 -21.52 -7.89 -14.35
N LEU A 224 -22.61 -8.24 -15.04
CA LEU A 224 -23.20 -9.58 -14.99
C LEU A 224 -22.14 -10.69 -15.12
N ALA A 225 -21.27 -10.59 -16.11
CA ALA A 225 -20.20 -11.55 -16.39
C ALA A 225 -19.12 -11.65 -15.30
N GLY A 226 -18.88 -10.61 -14.49
CA GLY A 226 -17.78 -10.61 -13.51
C GLY A 226 -17.36 -9.23 -13.06
N ALA A 227 -16.68 -9.19 -11.92
CA ALA A 227 -15.93 -8.02 -11.47
C ALA A 227 -14.47 -8.16 -11.91
N ARG A 228 -13.86 -7.05 -12.33
CA ARG A 228 -12.44 -7.04 -12.70
C ARG A 228 -11.84 -5.65 -12.56
N VAL A 229 -10.50 -5.61 -12.51
CA VAL A 229 -9.74 -4.37 -12.68
C VAL A 229 -9.88 -3.89 -14.12
N VAL A 230 -10.33 -2.66 -14.31
CA VAL A 230 -10.52 -2.01 -15.62
C VAL A 230 -9.54 -0.88 -15.89
N LEU A 231 -8.84 -0.41 -14.86
CA LEU A 231 -7.70 0.50 -14.91
C LEU A 231 -6.80 0.22 -13.70
N SER A 232 -5.49 0.18 -13.91
CA SER A 232 -4.49 0.14 -12.84
C SER A 232 -3.34 1.05 -13.25
N LEU A 233 -3.10 2.11 -12.48
CA LEU A 233 -2.05 3.08 -12.75
C LEU A 233 -1.19 3.26 -11.50
N ALA A 234 0.12 3.14 -11.64
CA ALA A 234 1.03 3.64 -10.62
C ALA A 234 0.82 5.15 -10.46
N ILE A 235 0.68 5.60 -9.21
CA ILE A 235 0.56 7.00 -8.84
C ILE A 235 1.70 7.46 -7.93
N GLU A 236 2.36 6.54 -7.23
CA GLU A 236 3.59 6.84 -6.50
C GLU A 236 4.52 5.63 -6.51
N ARG A 237 5.82 5.86 -6.72
CA ARG A 237 6.84 4.81 -6.54
C ARG A 237 7.84 5.25 -5.49
N HIS A 238 7.98 4.43 -4.45
CA HIS A 238 8.88 4.67 -3.34
C HIS A 238 10.19 3.92 -3.60
N GLY A 239 11.27 4.68 -3.76
CA GLY A 239 12.62 4.11 -3.75
C GLY A 239 12.99 3.68 -2.33
N GLY A 240 12.98 2.37 -2.09
CA GLY A 240 13.31 1.77 -0.78
C GLY A 240 12.09 1.30 0.01
N ALA A 241 12.34 0.38 0.94
CA ALA A 241 11.29 -0.28 1.72
C ALA A 241 10.58 0.75 2.63
N ARG A 242 9.41 1.22 2.21
CA ARG A 242 8.49 1.95 3.09
C ARG A 242 7.85 0.94 4.03
N ALA A 243 8.00 1.14 5.34
CA ALA A 243 7.31 0.30 6.33
C ALA A 243 5.80 0.45 6.15
N ALA A 244 5.05 -0.66 6.21
CA ALA A 244 3.60 -0.65 6.24
C ALA A 244 3.11 0.27 7.37
N GLY A 245 2.34 1.31 7.03
CA GLY A 245 1.86 2.32 7.99
C GLY A 245 2.71 3.60 8.12
N ALA A 246 3.78 3.79 7.33
CA ALA A 246 4.50 5.05 7.32
C ALA A 246 3.64 6.19 6.74
N PRO A 247 3.62 7.40 7.35
CA PRO A 247 2.82 8.52 6.86
C PRO A 247 3.25 8.94 5.45
N ALA A 248 2.30 9.43 4.64
CA ALA A 248 2.51 9.91 3.26
C ALA A 248 3.62 10.97 3.12
N SER A 249 4.04 11.59 4.21
CA SER A 249 5.04 12.64 4.24
C SER A 249 6.50 12.17 4.30
N ALA A 250 6.79 10.87 4.51
CA ALA A 250 8.14 10.41 4.85
C ALA A 250 9.13 10.22 3.67
N ALA A 251 8.71 10.43 2.42
CA ALA A 251 9.56 10.21 1.23
C ALA A 251 9.94 11.52 0.48
N ARG A 252 9.84 12.69 1.12
CA ARG A 252 10.16 13.97 0.47
C ARG A 252 11.66 14.24 0.46
N GLY A 253 12.37 13.65 -0.50
CA GLY A 253 13.77 14.02 -0.77
C GLY A 253 14.55 13.19 -1.79
N GLY A 254 13.93 12.19 -2.44
CA GLY A 254 14.62 11.27 -3.36
C GLY A 254 14.02 11.22 -4.76
N ALA A 255 14.73 10.53 -5.66
CA ALA A 255 14.22 10.13 -6.96
C ALA A 255 12.86 9.42 -6.81
N GLY A 256 11.86 9.81 -7.59
CA GLY A 256 10.50 9.32 -7.39
C GLY A 256 9.60 9.56 -8.58
N TYR A 257 8.62 8.68 -8.72
CA TYR A 257 7.52 8.85 -9.66
C TYR A 257 6.28 9.27 -8.89
N HIS A 258 5.59 10.30 -9.38
CA HIS A 258 4.30 10.74 -8.86
C HIS A 258 3.33 10.99 -10.02
N ALA A 259 2.07 10.58 -9.90
CA ALA A 259 1.04 10.93 -10.85
C ALA A 259 -0.25 11.38 -10.19
N THR A 260 -0.90 12.36 -10.81
CA THR A 260 -2.23 12.85 -10.45
C THR A 260 -3.22 12.46 -11.55
N LEU A 261 -4.39 12.00 -11.14
CA LEU A 261 -5.44 11.55 -12.05
C LEU A 261 -6.63 12.51 -12.05
N LEU A 262 -7.14 12.81 -13.23
CA LEU A 262 -8.38 13.54 -13.44
C LEU A 262 -9.36 12.66 -14.21
N PHE A 263 -10.62 12.63 -13.78
CA PHE A 263 -11.69 11.87 -14.40
C PHE A 263 -12.56 12.79 -15.25
N ASP A 264 -12.73 12.43 -16.52
CA ASP A 264 -13.65 13.11 -17.43
C ASP A 264 -15.04 12.49 -17.28
N HIS A 265 -16.09 13.32 -17.31
CA HIS A 265 -17.46 12.87 -17.09
C HIS A 265 -18.42 13.40 -18.17
N THR A 266 -19.47 12.63 -18.45
CA THR A 266 -20.66 13.14 -19.15
C THR A 266 -21.46 14.09 -18.26
N ILE A 267 -22.44 14.78 -18.86
CA ILE A 267 -23.42 15.60 -18.13
C ILE A 267 -24.21 14.75 -17.11
N ALA A 268 -24.41 13.46 -17.39
CA ALA A 268 -25.09 12.52 -16.49
C ALA A 268 -24.17 11.93 -15.40
N GLY A 269 -22.93 12.42 -15.30
CA GLY A 269 -21.92 11.99 -14.32
C GLY A 269 -21.26 10.65 -14.65
N ASP A 270 -21.46 10.10 -15.85
CA ASP A 270 -20.76 8.88 -16.27
C ASP A 270 -19.31 9.20 -16.59
N VAL A 271 -18.37 8.45 -16.03
CA VAL A 271 -16.95 8.59 -16.35
C VAL A 271 -16.71 8.12 -17.78
N THR A 272 -16.12 9.00 -18.59
CA THR A 272 -15.77 8.73 -20.00
C THR A 272 -14.28 8.53 -20.22
N GLY A 273 -13.44 8.98 -19.28
CA GLY A 273 -12.00 8.95 -19.44
C GLY A 273 -11.23 9.28 -18.17
N VAL A 274 -9.93 9.03 -18.22
CA VAL A 274 -8.98 9.38 -17.17
C VAL A 274 -7.76 10.01 -17.82
N THR A 275 -7.35 11.18 -17.32
CA THR A 275 -6.08 11.79 -17.68
C THR A 275 -5.11 11.68 -16.50
N ALA A 276 -3.96 11.07 -16.74
CA ALA A 276 -2.86 10.96 -15.78
C ALA A 276 -1.76 11.96 -16.13
N TYR A 277 -1.44 12.85 -15.19
CA TYR A 277 -0.31 13.76 -15.26
C TYR A 277 0.79 13.20 -14.36
N SER A 278 1.92 12.81 -14.93
CA SER A 278 3.02 12.24 -14.17
C SER A 278 4.26 13.13 -14.18
N ARG A 279 5.00 13.03 -13.07
CA ARG A 279 6.31 13.62 -12.87
C ARG A 279 7.23 12.51 -12.39
N ASP A 280 8.33 12.33 -13.11
CA ASP A 280 9.40 11.39 -12.77
C ASP A 280 10.69 12.18 -12.49
N THR A 281 11.21 12.05 -11.27
CA THR A 281 12.50 12.60 -10.88
C THR A 281 13.52 11.46 -10.79
N THR A 282 14.38 11.31 -11.78
CA THR A 282 15.48 10.33 -11.72
C THR A 282 16.76 10.99 -11.22
N GLY A 283 17.07 10.82 -9.93
CA GLY A 283 18.35 11.25 -9.34
C GLY A 283 18.64 12.75 -9.55
N ALA A 284 19.86 13.07 -10.01
CA ALA A 284 20.33 14.45 -10.26
C ALA A 284 19.83 15.07 -11.59
N GLY A 285 18.97 14.38 -12.35
CA GLY A 285 18.46 14.87 -13.63
C GLY A 285 17.28 15.83 -13.49
N ALA A 286 16.99 16.58 -14.57
CA ALA A 286 15.77 17.38 -14.66
C ALA A 286 14.52 16.49 -14.59
N PRO A 287 13.44 16.94 -13.92
CA PRO A 287 12.19 16.18 -13.86
C PRO A 287 11.60 15.98 -15.25
N ARG A 288 11.12 14.77 -15.52
CA ARG A 288 10.38 14.44 -16.74
C ARG A 288 8.89 14.51 -16.45
N PHE A 289 8.15 15.22 -17.30
CA PHE A 289 6.70 15.32 -17.21
C PHE A 289 6.06 14.58 -18.38
N ALA A 290 4.97 13.87 -18.11
CA ALA A 290 4.20 13.19 -19.14
C ALA A 290 2.70 13.29 -18.87
N VAL A 291 1.93 13.19 -19.94
CA VAL A 291 0.47 13.08 -19.89
C VAL A 291 0.06 11.81 -20.61
N ALA A 292 -0.73 10.98 -19.94
CA ALA A 292 -1.38 9.82 -20.55
C ALA A 292 -2.89 9.99 -20.42
N ARG A 293 -3.62 9.73 -21.51
CA ARG A 293 -5.07 9.77 -21.55
C ARG A 293 -5.60 8.37 -21.78
N TYR A 294 -6.69 8.06 -21.10
CA TYR A 294 -7.40 6.80 -21.20
C TYR A 294 -8.87 7.09 -21.45
N ARG A 295 -9.49 6.35 -22.36
CA ARG A 295 -10.92 6.45 -22.68
C ARG A 295 -11.62 5.19 -22.20
N TRP A 296 -12.78 5.36 -21.58
CA TRP A 296 -13.66 4.25 -21.25
C TRP A 296 -14.24 3.67 -22.55
N ASP A 297 -14.07 2.36 -22.74
CA ASP A 297 -14.72 1.60 -23.81
C ASP A 297 -15.73 0.63 -23.17
N PRO A 298 -17.04 0.90 -23.25
CA PRO A 298 -18.07 0.01 -22.70
C PRO A 298 -18.09 -1.38 -23.35
N ALA A 299 -17.73 -1.48 -24.63
CA ALA A 299 -17.72 -2.74 -25.37
C ALA A 299 -16.55 -3.62 -24.94
N ALA A 300 -15.35 -3.06 -24.84
CA ALA A 300 -14.19 -3.75 -24.27
C ALA A 300 -14.29 -3.90 -22.74
N PHE A 301 -15.13 -3.09 -22.08
CA PHE A 301 -15.31 -2.98 -20.64
C PHE A 301 -13.99 -2.68 -19.91
N SER A 302 -13.21 -1.76 -20.47
CA SER A 302 -11.89 -1.36 -19.96
C SER A 302 -11.56 0.09 -20.33
N PHE A 303 -10.61 0.67 -19.61
CA PHE A 303 -9.98 1.92 -20.04
C PHE A 303 -8.87 1.62 -21.05
N GLN A 304 -8.99 2.17 -22.26
CA GLN A 304 -7.98 2.03 -23.30
C GLN A 304 -7.15 3.29 -23.38
N ARG A 305 -5.83 3.15 -23.56
CA ARG A 305 -4.96 4.31 -23.77
C ARG A 305 -5.39 5.01 -25.06
N ALA A 306 -5.80 6.27 -24.93
CA ALA A 306 -6.14 7.09 -26.08
C ALA A 306 -4.84 7.40 -26.84
N THR A 307 -4.83 7.14 -28.14
CA THR A 307 -3.74 7.59 -29.01
C THR A 307 -3.60 9.10 -28.83
N PRO A 308 -2.40 9.64 -28.57
CA PRO A 308 -2.23 11.07 -28.47
C PRO A 308 -2.66 11.69 -29.80
N ALA A 309 -3.77 12.43 -29.81
CA ALA A 309 -3.92 13.50 -30.77
C ALA A 309 -2.71 14.41 -30.54
N ALA A 310 -1.93 14.70 -31.59
CA ALA A 310 -0.79 15.60 -31.50
C ALA A 310 -1.21 16.83 -30.69
N LEU A 311 -0.60 17.01 -29.53
CA LEU A 311 -0.82 18.22 -28.76
C LEU A 311 -0.32 19.36 -29.63
N PRO A 312 -1.12 20.39 -29.92
CA PRO A 312 -0.56 21.60 -30.50
C PRO A 312 0.59 22.05 -29.57
N PRO A 313 1.71 22.55 -30.13
CA PRO A 313 2.81 23.02 -29.32
C PRO A 313 2.26 24.02 -28.29
N VAL A 314 2.53 23.76 -27.01
CA VAL A 314 2.13 24.67 -25.93
C VAL A 314 3.02 25.91 -26.04
N THR A 315 2.59 26.86 -26.86
CA THR A 315 3.15 28.21 -26.87
C THR A 315 2.53 28.99 -25.72
N GLY A 316 3.31 29.19 -24.65
CA GLY A 316 3.07 30.23 -23.66
C GLY A 316 1.89 30.00 -22.71
N TYR A 317 2.13 29.25 -21.63
CA TYR A 317 1.50 29.61 -20.35
C TYR A 317 2.57 30.32 -19.52
N PRO A 318 2.36 31.59 -19.10
CA PRO A 318 3.22 32.20 -18.12
C PRO A 318 3.02 31.46 -16.80
N LEU A 319 4.08 30.88 -16.27
CA LEU A 319 4.12 30.51 -14.87
C LEU A 319 3.96 31.80 -14.07
N ALA A 320 2.82 31.97 -13.41
CA ALA A 320 2.66 33.01 -12.40
C ALA A 320 3.63 32.68 -11.25
N HIS A 321 4.53 33.62 -10.98
CA HIS A 321 5.47 33.61 -9.86
C HIS A 321 4.75 33.75 -8.52
#